data_AF-A0A9Y2L560-F1
#
_entry.id   AF-A0A9Y2L560-F1
#
_cell.length_a   1.000
_cell.length_b   1.000
_cell.length_c   1.000
_cell.angle_alpha   90.00
_cell.angle_beta   90.00
_cell.angle_gamma   90.00
#
_symmetry.space_group_name_H-M   'P 1'
#
loop_
_entity.id
_entity.type
_entity.pdbx_description
1 polymer ?
#
loop_
_entity_poly.entity_id
_entity_poly.type
_entity_poly.pdbx_seq_one_letter_code
_entity_poly.pdbx_strand_id
1 'polypeptide(L)'
;MGFVVPLVHVWPEVVARAAGRPIYVRSCAVMDPILKALKLEGLCILPLSKHRSLKQNAKKLRKAGHRLDYVSVPGFDTPAEYDAEVFLEVRAKLFDQLAVEIAAERVLLEPMFKGDGPRVIIIDRLPPDPFYSSRDCESKGAGSERRSVENMSELADLARSRFTSVAVVTLEGRSLAYQMAMFSMADIIVAQHGAALANLLWARSGANVVEILSSRHIGHKFVPFFFSDLSAAMGLHHDVIHQPSDHGPVCVKDFAVLMDALAQSHDICPGHLIQHSGTVATGGGFIPQNRP
;
A
#
# COMPACT_ATOMS: atom_id res chain seq x y z
N MET A 1 0.77 -5.47 -0.61
CA MET A 1 1.62 -4.49 -1.32
C MET A 1 3.02 -4.99 -1.62
N GLY A 2 3.68 -5.77 -0.75
CA GLY A 2 5.02 -6.32 -1.02
C GLY A 2 5.20 -7.09 -2.34
N PHE A 3 4.13 -7.66 -2.93
CA PHE A 3 4.18 -8.27 -4.27
C PHE A 3 3.75 -7.33 -5.40
N VAL A 4 3.05 -6.23 -5.12
CA VAL A 4 2.53 -5.31 -6.16
C VAL A 4 3.68 -4.56 -6.79
N VAL A 5 4.57 -3.99 -5.98
CA VAL A 5 5.76 -3.27 -6.47
C VAL A 5 6.63 -4.13 -7.39
N PRO A 6 7.15 -5.29 -6.96
CA PRO A 6 8.04 -6.08 -7.80
C PRO A 6 7.30 -6.55 -9.06
N LEU A 7 6.02 -6.90 -8.96
CA LEU A 7 5.21 -7.32 -10.10
C LEU A 7 5.07 -6.20 -11.15
N VAL A 8 4.70 -4.98 -10.73
CA VAL A 8 4.48 -3.85 -11.63
C VAL A 8 5.79 -3.36 -12.25
N HIS A 9 6.88 -3.37 -11.48
CA HIS A 9 8.20 -2.97 -11.92
C HIS A 9 8.73 -3.92 -13.01
N VAL A 10 8.67 -5.25 -12.81
CA VAL A 10 9.17 -6.20 -13.84
C VAL A 10 8.21 -6.41 -15.01
N TRP A 11 6.96 -5.97 -14.89
CA TRP A 11 5.91 -6.31 -15.86
C TRP A 11 6.27 -6.01 -17.32
N PRO A 12 6.85 -4.84 -17.67
CA PRO A 12 7.22 -4.54 -19.05
C PRO A 12 8.17 -5.57 -19.67
N GLU A 13 9.17 -6.02 -18.91
CA GLU A 13 10.11 -7.05 -19.35
C GLU A 13 9.41 -8.41 -19.52
N VAL A 14 8.53 -8.77 -18.57
CA VAL A 14 7.76 -10.02 -18.63
C VAL A 14 6.85 -10.04 -19.86
N VAL A 15 6.18 -8.94 -20.18
CA VAL A 15 5.33 -8.81 -21.38
C VAL A 15 6.15 -8.94 -22.66
N ALA A 16 7.29 -8.26 -22.76
CA ALA A 16 8.18 -8.37 -23.91
C ALA A 16 8.64 -9.82 -24.14
N ARG A 17 8.99 -10.55 -23.08
CA ARG A 17 9.36 -11.97 -23.14
C ARG A 17 8.18 -12.89 -23.44
N ALA A 18 6.98 -12.53 -23.00
CA ALA A 18 5.78 -13.31 -23.25
C ALA A 18 5.39 -13.31 -24.74
N ALA A 19 5.69 -12.23 -25.47
CA ALA A 19 5.42 -12.11 -26.91
C ALA A 19 3.95 -12.45 -27.26
N GLY A 20 3.02 -11.85 -26.52
CA GLY A 20 1.57 -12.07 -26.68
C GLY A 20 1.01 -13.33 -26.01
N ARG A 21 1.87 -14.17 -25.39
CA ARG A 21 1.41 -15.32 -24.59
C ARG A 21 0.85 -14.87 -23.24
N PRO A 22 -0.09 -15.64 -22.64
CA PRO A 22 -0.57 -15.36 -21.29
C PRO A 22 0.53 -15.40 -20.24
N ILE A 23 0.48 -14.48 -19.28
CA ILE A 23 1.39 -14.40 -18.13
C ILE A 23 0.64 -14.86 -16.90
N TYR A 24 1.11 -15.95 -16.29
CA TYR A 24 0.43 -16.55 -15.16
C TYR A 24 1.01 -16.09 -13.83
N VAL A 25 0.15 -15.57 -12.95
CA VAL A 25 0.48 -15.32 -11.54
C VAL A 25 -0.31 -16.26 -10.65
N ARG A 26 0.27 -16.58 -9.49
CA ARG A 26 -0.39 -17.40 -8.48
C ARG A 26 -1.47 -16.58 -7.75
N SER A 27 -2.67 -17.12 -7.66
CA SER A 27 -3.74 -16.58 -6.81
C SER A 27 -3.28 -16.53 -5.36
N CYS A 28 -3.61 -15.44 -4.68
CA CYS A 28 -3.50 -15.31 -3.23
C CYS A 28 -4.89 -15.07 -2.62
N ALA A 29 -5.96 -15.41 -3.35
CA ALA A 29 -7.37 -15.22 -3.03
C ALA A 29 -7.73 -13.79 -2.63
N VAL A 30 -7.48 -13.41 -1.37
CA VAL A 30 -7.78 -12.08 -0.82
C VAL A 30 -7.09 -10.94 -1.55
N MET A 31 -5.97 -11.22 -2.24
CA MET A 31 -5.25 -10.22 -3.04
C MET A 31 -5.61 -10.25 -4.52
N ASP A 32 -6.42 -11.21 -4.98
CA ASP A 32 -6.81 -11.31 -6.39
C ASP A 32 -7.60 -10.09 -6.87
N PRO A 33 -8.49 -9.46 -6.07
CA PRO A 33 -9.12 -8.20 -6.46
C PRO A 33 -8.10 -7.08 -6.72
N ILE A 34 -7.04 -7.00 -5.92
CA ILE A 34 -5.96 -6.02 -6.11
C ILE A 34 -5.20 -6.32 -7.41
N LEU A 35 -4.83 -7.57 -7.67
CA LEU A 35 -4.17 -7.97 -8.92
C LEU A 35 -5.02 -7.63 -10.15
N LYS A 36 -6.34 -7.85 -10.09
CA LYS A 36 -7.27 -7.49 -11.17
C LYS A 36 -7.34 -5.97 -11.38
N ALA A 37 -7.33 -5.20 -10.29
CA ALA A 37 -7.33 -3.74 -10.36
C ALA A 37 -6.09 -3.18 -11.07
N LEU A 38 -4.96 -3.90 -11.06
CA LEU A 38 -3.76 -3.49 -11.79
C LEU A 38 -3.91 -3.54 -13.32
N LYS A 39 -5.00 -4.10 -13.89
CA LYS A 39 -5.29 -4.11 -15.34
C LYS A 39 -4.08 -4.47 -16.22
N LEU A 40 -3.23 -5.36 -15.74
CA LEU A 40 -1.98 -5.72 -16.40
C LEU A 40 -2.26 -6.59 -17.64
N GLU A 41 -1.76 -6.18 -18.81
CA GLU A 41 -1.99 -6.89 -20.06
C GLU A 41 -1.47 -8.34 -19.99
N GLY A 42 -2.30 -9.30 -20.41
CA GLY A 42 -1.94 -10.72 -20.43
C GLY A 42 -1.94 -11.40 -19.06
N LEU A 43 -2.24 -10.68 -17.97
CA LEU A 43 -2.29 -11.23 -16.62
C LEU A 43 -3.39 -12.29 -16.47
N CYS A 44 -2.99 -13.50 -16.08
CA CYS A 44 -3.86 -14.61 -15.77
C CYS A 44 -3.61 -15.10 -14.33
N ILE A 45 -4.59 -14.94 -13.46
CA ILE A 45 -4.49 -15.44 -12.09
C ILE A 45 -4.87 -16.92 -12.06
N LEU A 46 -3.96 -17.77 -11.58
CA LEU A 46 -4.19 -19.21 -11.48
C LEU A 46 -4.41 -19.66 -10.03
N PRO A 47 -5.35 -20.59 -9.77
CA PRO A 47 -5.43 -21.26 -8.46
C PRO A 47 -4.09 -21.87 -8.06
N LEU A 48 -3.79 -21.88 -6.75
CA LEU A 48 -2.53 -22.37 -6.19
C LEU A 48 -2.17 -23.78 -6.70
N SER A 49 -3.14 -24.69 -6.71
CA SER A 49 -2.97 -26.08 -7.17
C SER A 49 -2.56 -26.15 -8.65
N LYS A 50 -3.22 -25.37 -9.52
CA LYS A 50 -2.91 -25.30 -10.95
C LYS A 50 -1.55 -24.66 -11.21
N HIS A 51 -1.24 -23.56 -10.52
CA HIS A 51 0.07 -22.91 -10.60
C HIS A 51 1.20 -23.86 -10.17
N ARG A 52 1.02 -24.58 -9.05
CA ARG A 52 1.98 -25.59 -8.56
C ARG A 52 2.13 -26.75 -9.53
N SER A 53 1.03 -27.24 -10.11
CA SER A 53 1.04 -28.32 -11.11
C SER A 53 1.82 -27.92 -12.38
N LEU A 54 1.66 -26.69 -12.88
CA LEU A 54 2.45 -26.18 -14.01
C LEU A 54 3.96 -26.20 -13.69
N LYS A 55 4.34 -25.78 -12.48
CA LYS A 55 5.74 -25.82 -12.01
C LYS A 55 6.28 -27.25 -11.93
N GLN A 56 5.51 -28.18 -11.37
CA GLN A 56 5.92 -29.59 -11.22
C GLN A 56 6.00 -30.33 -12.57
N ASN A 57 5.11 -30.00 -13.51
CA ASN A 57 5.03 -30.66 -14.82
C ASN A 57 5.86 -29.97 -15.91
N ALA A 58 6.63 -28.93 -15.59
CA ALA A 58 7.42 -28.14 -16.54
C ALA A 58 8.27 -29.01 -17.49
N LYS A 59 8.95 -30.03 -16.94
CA LYS A 59 9.78 -30.97 -17.73
C LYS A 59 8.94 -31.79 -18.73
N LYS A 60 7.74 -32.24 -18.33
CA LYS A 60 6.83 -33.02 -19.19
C LYS A 60 6.23 -32.12 -20.28
N LEU A 61 5.79 -30.93 -19.91
CA LEU A 61 5.27 -29.92 -20.84
C LEU A 61 6.32 -29.57 -21.90
N ARG A 62 7.58 -29.40 -21.50
CA ARG A 62 8.69 -29.15 -22.43
C ARG A 62 8.91 -30.30 -23.42
N LYS A 63 8.81 -31.55 -22.97
CA LYS A 63 8.90 -32.73 -23.85
C LYS A 63 7.74 -32.81 -24.84
N ALA A 64 6.57 -32.29 -24.48
CA ALA A 64 5.40 -32.20 -25.35
C ALA A 64 5.40 -30.95 -26.27
N GLY A 65 6.52 -30.20 -26.33
CA GLY A 65 6.66 -29.02 -27.19
C GLY A 65 6.13 -27.72 -26.59
N HIS A 66 5.63 -27.72 -25.35
CA HIS A 66 5.20 -26.49 -24.68
C HIS A 66 6.38 -25.78 -24.02
N ARG A 67 6.49 -24.46 -24.22
CA ARG A 67 7.49 -23.62 -23.56
C ARG A 67 6.86 -22.85 -22.40
N LEU A 68 7.30 -23.14 -21.18
CA LEU A 68 6.95 -22.41 -19.97
C LEU A 68 8.21 -21.74 -19.43
N ASP A 69 8.25 -20.40 -19.54
CA ASP A 69 9.33 -19.57 -19.03
C ASP A 69 8.99 -19.13 -17.59
N TYR A 70 9.97 -19.10 -16.71
CA TYR A 70 9.78 -18.67 -15.31
C TYR A 70 10.60 -17.42 -15.04
N VAL A 71 9.97 -16.46 -14.38
CA VAL A 71 10.64 -15.29 -13.83
C VAL A 71 10.43 -15.34 -12.31
N SER A 72 11.52 -15.27 -11.56
CA SER A 72 11.50 -15.12 -10.12
C SER A 72 11.97 -13.72 -9.81
N VAL A 73 11.14 -12.96 -9.10
CA VAL A 73 11.47 -11.60 -8.67
C VAL A 73 11.63 -11.64 -7.16
N PRO A 74 12.76 -11.14 -6.61
CA PRO A 74 12.87 -10.93 -5.17
C PRO A 74 11.70 -10.08 -4.67
N GLY A 75 11.14 -10.45 -3.52
CA GLY A 75 10.17 -9.62 -2.82
C GLY A 75 10.87 -8.51 -2.03
N PHE A 76 10.07 -7.63 -1.43
CA PHE A 76 10.54 -6.61 -0.50
C PHE A 76 10.56 -7.10 0.95
N ASP A 77 11.08 -8.32 1.15
CA ASP A 77 11.21 -8.95 2.47
C ASP A 77 12.50 -8.50 3.21
N THR A 78 13.39 -7.79 2.53
CA THR A 78 14.63 -7.22 3.07
C THR A 78 14.53 -5.67 3.07
N PRO A 79 14.17 -5.03 4.19
CA PRO A 79 14.01 -3.57 4.28
C PRO A 79 15.24 -2.76 3.86
N ALA A 80 16.42 -3.27 4.17
CA ALA A 80 17.69 -2.66 3.79
C ALA A 80 17.93 -2.62 2.26
N GLU A 81 17.15 -3.38 1.49
CA GLU A 81 17.21 -3.42 0.01
C GLU A 81 16.08 -2.59 -0.63
N TYR A 82 15.38 -1.76 0.14
CA TYR A 82 14.32 -0.91 -0.39
C TYR A 82 14.89 0.15 -1.32
N ASP A 83 14.33 0.20 -2.53
CA ASP A 83 14.74 1.11 -3.58
C ASP A 83 13.68 2.20 -3.76
N ALA A 84 14.02 3.41 -3.32
CA ALA A 84 13.14 4.56 -3.40
C ALA A 84 12.79 4.95 -4.84
N GLU A 85 13.72 4.79 -5.80
CA GLU A 85 13.46 5.11 -7.20
C GLU A 85 12.42 4.14 -7.79
N VAL A 86 12.58 2.85 -7.53
CA VAL A 86 11.61 1.82 -7.94
C VAL A 86 10.24 2.06 -7.30
N PHE A 87 10.21 2.41 -6.00
CA PHE A 87 8.96 2.72 -5.30
C PHE A 87 8.26 3.94 -5.90
N LEU A 88 8.98 5.02 -6.17
CA LEU A 88 8.44 6.24 -6.76
C LEU A 88 7.98 6.03 -8.20
N GLU A 89 8.71 5.25 -9.01
CA GLU A 89 8.34 4.88 -10.37
C GLU A 89 7.02 4.09 -10.38
N VAL A 90 6.94 3.01 -9.59
CA VAL A 90 5.73 2.19 -9.50
C VAL A 90 4.56 2.99 -8.96
N ARG A 91 4.79 3.82 -7.94
CA ARG A 91 3.77 4.73 -7.39
C ARG A 91 3.23 5.65 -8.48
N ALA A 92 4.09 6.37 -9.20
CA ALA A 92 3.67 7.28 -10.26
C ALA A 92 2.84 6.56 -11.33
N LYS A 93 3.31 5.39 -11.80
CA LYS A 93 2.61 4.56 -12.78
C LYS A 93 1.22 4.15 -12.32
N LEU A 94 1.06 3.72 -11.06
CA LEU A 94 -0.24 3.29 -10.55
C LEU A 94 -1.18 4.46 -10.27
N PHE A 95 -0.68 5.61 -9.83
CA PHE A 95 -1.50 6.81 -9.70
C PHE A 95 -2.04 7.29 -11.04
N ASP A 96 -1.23 7.23 -12.10
CA ASP A 96 -1.68 7.53 -13.47
C ASP A 96 -2.72 6.51 -13.95
N GLN A 97 -2.40 5.22 -13.85
CA GLN A 97 -3.25 4.14 -14.35
C GLN A 97 -4.61 4.05 -13.66
N LEU A 98 -4.69 4.42 -12.39
CA LEU A 98 -5.90 4.38 -11.56
C LEU A 98 -6.45 5.77 -11.24
N ALA A 99 -6.04 6.80 -11.98
CA ALA A 99 -6.37 8.20 -11.66
C ALA A 99 -7.89 8.44 -11.52
N VAL A 100 -8.70 7.84 -12.39
CA VAL A 100 -10.16 7.99 -12.38
C VAL A 100 -10.77 7.33 -11.14
N GLU A 101 -10.39 6.09 -10.84
CA GLU A 101 -10.88 5.36 -9.67
C GLU A 101 -10.43 6.03 -8.37
N ILE A 102 -9.17 6.48 -8.29
CA ILE A 102 -8.65 7.19 -7.12
C ILE A 102 -9.39 8.51 -6.92
N ALA A 103 -9.65 9.28 -7.99
CA ALA A 103 -10.41 10.52 -7.90
C ALA A 103 -11.84 10.29 -7.41
N ALA A 104 -12.51 9.24 -7.89
CA ALA A 104 -13.84 8.86 -7.42
C ALA A 104 -13.83 8.49 -5.93
N GLU A 105 -12.85 7.68 -5.49
CA GLU A 105 -12.70 7.31 -4.08
C GLU A 105 -12.42 8.54 -3.20
N ARG A 106 -11.59 9.48 -3.65
CA ARG A 106 -11.34 10.75 -2.93
C ARG A 106 -12.61 11.53 -2.66
N VAL A 107 -13.50 11.65 -3.66
CA VAL A 107 -14.80 12.33 -3.50
C VAL A 107 -15.66 11.64 -2.44
N LEU A 108 -15.67 10.30 -2.42
CA LEU A 108 -16.41 9.52 -1.43
C LEU A 108 -15.81 9.61 -0.02
N LEU A 109 -14.49 9.78 0.08
CA LEU A 109 -13.76 9.87 1.34
C LEU A 109 -13.79 11.26 1.96
N GLU A 110 -13.97 12.30 1.16
CA GLU A 110 -13.93 13.70 1.62
C GLU A 110 -14.84 13.98 2.83
N PRO A 111 -16.09 13.48 2.92
CA PRO A 111 -16.95 13.70 4.09
C PRO A 111 -16.42 13.10 5.40
N MET A 112 -15.45 12.17 5.36
CA MET A 112 -14.82 11.60 6.54
C MET A 112 -13.87 12.58 7.23
N PHE A 113 -13.36 13.57 6.48
CA PHE A 113 -12.37 14.53 6.92
C PHE A 113 -13.04 15.90 7.12
N LYS A 114 -13.19 16.32 8.38
CA LYS A 114 -13.86 17.57 8.74
C LYS A 114 -12.87 18.66 9.12
N GLY A 115 -13.15 19.88 8.68
CA GLY A 115 -12.28 21.04 8.93
C GLY A 115 -11.12 21.12 7.95
N ASP A 116 -10.26 22.11 8.17
CA ASP A 116 -9.12 22.49 7.32
C ASP A 116 -7.76 22.03 7.88
N GLY A 117 -7.76 21.41 9.06
CA GLY A 117 -6.57 20.88 9.72
C GLY A 117 -6.08 19.53 9.18
N PRO A 118 -5.05 18.96 9.83
CA PRO A 118 -4.46 17.68 9.46
C PRO A 118 -5.48 16.54 9.39
N ARG A 119 -5.45 15.78 8.29
CA ARG A 119 -6.22 14.55 8.07
C ARG A 119 -5.53 13.38 8.76
N VAL A 120 -6.09 12.96 9.89
CA VAL A 120 -5.59 11.83 10.68
C VAL A 120 -6.38 10.58 10.30
N ILE A 121 -5.67 9.52 9.95
CA ILE A 121 -6.24 8.19 9.81
C ILE A 121 -5.73 7.28 10.92
N ILE A 122 -6.64 6.54 11.54
CA ILE A 122 -6.33 5.51 12.52
C ILE A 122 -6.82 4.19 11.96
N ILE A 123 -5.89 3.25 11.75
CA ILE A 123 -6.18 1.99 11.08
C ILE A 123 -6.49 0.93 12.13
N ASP A 124 -7.75 0.53 12.18
CA ASP A 124 -8.23 -0.60 12.94
C ASP A 124 -8.21 -1.89 12.10
N ARG A 125 -8.42 -3.03 12.75
CA ARG A 125 -8.35 -4.36 12.14
C ARG A 125 -9.68 -5.07 12.24
N LEU A 126 -10.17 -5.53 11.10
CA LEU A 126 -11.31 -6.44 11.07
C LEU A 126 -10.87 -7.88 11.39
N PRO A 127 -11.82 -8.74 11.81
CA PRO A 127 -11.62 -10.18 11.77
C PRO A 127 -11.11 -10.63 10.41
N PRO A 128 -10.27 -11.68 10.35
CA PRO A 128 -9.71 -12.13 9.10
C PRO A 128 -10.79 -12.61 8.14
N ASP A 129 -10.52 -12.43 6.84
CA ASP A 129 -11.32 -13.05 5.80
C ASP A 129 -11.41 -14.58 6.01
N PRO A 130 -12.59 -15.21 5.84
CA PRO A 130 -12.76 -16.66 6.00
C PRO A 130 -11.76 -17.51 5.19
N PHE A 131 -11.22 -16.97 4.10
CA PHE A 131 -10.16 -17.61 3.33
C PHE A 131 -8.97 -18.00 4.20
N TYR A 132 -8.57 -17.19 5.18
CA TYR A 132 -7.42 -17.48 6.05
C TYR A 132 -7.61 -18.73 6.92
N SER A 133 -8.85 -19.16 7.12
CA SER A 133 -9.18 -20.41 7.81
C SER A 133 -9.37 -21.59 6.84
N SER A 134 -9.56 -21.33 5.54
CA SER A 134 -9.77 -22.34 4.49
C SER A 134 -8.55 -23.22 4.23
N ARG A 135 -8.76 -24.47 3.81
CA ARG A 135 -7.68 -25.43 3.50
C ARG A 135 -6.70 -24.94 2.44
N ASP A 136 -7.14 -24.03 1.56
CA ASP A 136 -6.35 -23.51 0.46
C ASP A 136 -5.40 -22.37 0.88
N CYS A 137 -5.52 -21.85 2.11
CA CYS A 137 -4.63 -20.83 2.62
C CYS A 137 -3.35 -21.41 3.23
N GLU A 138 -2.21 -20.99 2.71
CA GLU A 138 -0.87 -21.41 3.15
C GLU A 138 -0.49 -20.85 4.53
N SER A 139 -1.05 -19.70 4.93
CA SER A 139 -0.75 -19.02 6.19
C SER A 139 -2.03 -18.73 6.96
N LYS A 140 -2.22 -19.43 8.08
CA LYS A 140 -3.43 -19.32 8.91
C LYS A 140 -3.42 -18.05 9.77
N GLY A 141 -4.58 -17.43 9.88
CA GLY A 141 -4.81 -16.21 10.65
C GLY A 141 -4.41 -14.92 9.91
N ALA A 142 -5.18 -13.85 10.14
CA ALA A 142 -4.90 -12.48 9.68
C ALA A 142 -5.66 -11.47 10.56
N GLY A 143 -5.64 -10.19 10.19
CA GLY A 143 -6.48 -9.16 10.81
C GLY A 143 -6.36 -9.11 12.33
N SER A 144 -7.52 -8.96 12.99
CA SER A 144 -7.64 -8.86 14.45
C SER A 144 -7.35 -10.17 15.20
N GLU A 145 -7.40 -11.33 14.55
CA GLU A 145 -6.98 -12.61 15.16
C GLU A 145 -5.47 -12.66 15.42
N ARG A 146 -4.67 -12.00 14.56
CA ARG A 146 -3.22 -11.97 14.76
C ARG A 146 -2.82 -10.92 15.77
N ARG A 147 -3.45 -9.75 15.69
CA ARG A 147 -3.15 -8.58 16.52
C ARG A 147 -4.31 -7.60 16.52
N SER A 148 -4.55 -6.93 17.64
CA SER A 148 -5.55 -5.87 17.81
C SER A 148 -5.06 -4.82 18.81
N VAL A 149 -5.67 -3.64 18.84
CA VAL A 149 -5.43 -2.64 19.87
C VAL A 149 -6.67 -2.56 20.75
N GLU A 150 -6.56 -3.01 22.00
CA GLU A 150 -7.70 -3.18 22.90
C GLU A 150 -8.48 -1.87 23.11
N ASN A 151 -7.77 -0.75 23.30
CA ASN A 151 -8.34 0.55 23.58
C ASN A 151 -8.38 1.47 22.34
N MET A 152 -8.60 0.92 21.14
CA MET A 152 -8.60 1.69 19.88
C MET A 152 -9.60 2.87 19.92
N SER A 153 -10.79 2.68 20.50
CA SER A 153 -11.79 3.74 20.62
C SER A 153 -11.30 4.92 21.48
N GLU A 154 -10.60 4.62 22.58
CA GLU A 154 -10.02 5.64 23.47
C GLU A 154 -8.94 6.45 22.76
N LEU A 155 -8.07 5.80 21.99
CA LEU A 155 -7.06 6.49 21.18
C LEU A 155 -7.70 7.38 20.11
N ALA A 156 -8.78 6.90 19.47
CA ALA A 156 -9.50 7.68 18.47
C ALA A 156 -10.17 8.91 19.06
N ASP A 157 -10.78 8.78 20.24
CA ASP A 157 -11.40 9.92 20.94
C ASP A 157 -10.35 10.93 21.41
N LEU A 158 -9.20 10.45 21.87
CA LEU A 158 -8.07 11.31 22.18
C LEU A 158 -7.58 12.07 20.94
N ALA A 159 -7.39 11.41 19.80
CA ALA A 159 -7.01 12.06 18.55
C ALA A 159 -8.05 13.11 18.11
N ARG A 160 -9.35 12.80 18.22
CA ARG A 160 -10.46 13.74 17.91
C ARG A 160 -10.48 14.96 18.81
N SER A 161 -9.94 14.87 20.02
CA SER A 161 -9.81 16.03 20.90
C SER A 161 -8.65 16.96 20.52
N ARG A 162 -7.71 16.52 19.68
CA ARG A 162 -6.59 17.31 19.15
C ARG A 162 -6.80 17.78 17.71
N PHE A 163 -7.46 16.98 16.90
CA PHE A 163 -7.63 17.21 15.47
C PHE A 163 -9.10 17.17 15.09
N THR A 164 -9.53 18.10 14.22
CA THR A 164 -10.92 18.15 13.73
C THR A 164 -11.22 17.06 12.69
N SER A 165 -10.18 16.53 12.05
CA SER A 165 -10.27 15.66 10.88
C SER A 165 -9.68 14.28 11.18
N VAL A 166 -10.43 13.44 11.91
CA VAL A 166 -9.98 12.11 12.34
C VAL A 166 -10.91 11.02 11.83
N ALA A 167 -10.37 10.09 11.06
CA ALA A 167 -11.07 8.93 10.53
C ALA A 167 -10.50 7.63 11.13
N VAL A 168 -11.37 6.79 11.69
CA VAL A 168 -11.03 5.40 12.02
C VAL A 168 -11.44 4.52 10.85
N VAL A 169 -10.50 3.77 10.28
CA VAL A 169 -10.70 3.05 9.02
C VAL A 169 -10.19 1.63 9.11
N THR A 170 -10.73 0.77 8.26
CA THR A 170 -10.28 -0.62 8.06
C THR A 170 -9.98 -0.83 6.58
N LEU A 171 -8.97 -1.65 6.28
CA LEU A 171 -8.49 -1.84 4.90
C LEU A 171 -8.90 -3.19 4.30
N GLU A 172 -9.35 -4.13 5.13
CA GLU A 172 -9.77 -5.45 4.71
C GLU A 172 -10.94 -5.35 3.73
N GLY A 173 -10.82 -6.01 2.58
CA GLY A 173 -11.83 -5.99 1.51
C GLY A 173 -11.91 -4.68 0.72
N ARG A 174 -11.09 -3.67 1.02
CA ARG A 174 -11.10 -2.40 0.29
C ARG A 174 -10.35 -2.49 -1.04
N SER A 175 -10.83 -1.72 -2.04
CA SER A 175 -10.21 -1.62 -3.35
C SER A 175 -8.79 -1.04 -3.25
N LEU A 176 -7.94 -1.30 -4.26
CA LEU A 176 -6.61 -0.66 -4.32
C LEU A 176 -6.75 0.86 -4.44
N ALA A 177 -7.70 1.35 -5.26
CA ALA A 177 -7.96 2.77 -5.43
C ALA A 177 -8.38 3.45 -4.11
N TYR A 178 -9.22 2.80 -3.30
CA TYR A 178 -9.59 3.27 -1.95
C TYR A 178 -8.35 3.40 -1.06
N GLN A 179 -7.51 2.37 -1.02
CA GLN A 179 -6.29 2.36 -0.20
C GLN A 179 -5.33 3.47 -0.64
N MET A 180 -5.14 3.65 -1.95
CA MET A 180 -4.31 4.73 -2.51
C MET A 180 -4.89 6.11 -2.20
N ALA A 181 -6.20 6.30 -2.40
CA ALA A 181 -6.88 7.55 -2.11
C ALA A 181 -6.73 7.92 -0.64
N MET A 182 -7.12 7.03 0.28
CA MET A 182 -7.05 7.22 1.72
C MET A 182 -5.65 7.63 2.20
N PHE A 183 -4.62 6.86 1.83
CA PHE A 183 -3.25 7.15 2.28
C PHE A 183 -2.68 8.42 1.63
N SER A 184 -3.01 8.70 0.36
CA SER A 184 -2.57 9.93 -0.30
C SER A 184 -3.20 11.21 0.27
N MET A 185 -4.34 11.08 0.94
CA MET A 185 -5.02 12.18 1.62
C MET A 185 -4.56 12.36 3.07
N ALA A 186 -3.88 11.38 3.66
CA ALA A 186 -3.53 11.42 5.08
C ALA A 186 -2.29 12.28 5.36
N ASP A 187 -2.37 13.05 6.44
CA ASP A 187 -1.27 13.82 7.01
C ASP A 187 -0.61 13.08 8.17
N ILE A 188 -1.43 12.35 8.94
CA ILE A 188 -1.01 11.54 10.08
C ILE A 188 -1.65 10.17 9.93
N ILE A 189 -0.83 9.12 10.03
CA ILE A 189 -1.23 7.72 9.86
C ILE A 189 -0.88 6.96 11.13
N VAL A 190 -1.88 6.54 11.88
CA VAL A 190 -1.71 5.72 13.08
C VAL A 190 -2.13 4.29 12.77
N ALA A 191 -1.23 3.32 12.96
CA ALA A 191 -1.57 1.92 12.70
C ALA A 191 -0.72 0.94 13.49
N GLN A 192 -1.32 -0.20 13.83
CA GLN A 192 -0.59 -1.33 14.42
C GLN A 192 0.23 -2.09 13.38
N HIS A 193 1.48 -2.42 13.73
CA HIS A 193 2.45 -3.14 12.92
C HIS A 193 1.83 -4.24 12.06
N GLY A 194 2.00 -4.17 10.74
CA GLY A 194 1.60 -5.24 9.83
C GLY A 194 1.28 -4.77 8.43
N ALA A 195 0.69 -5.67 7.63
CA ALA A 195 0.55 -5.49 6.18
C ALA A 195 -0.22 -4.24 5.75
N ALA A 196 -1.07 -3.66 6.61
CA ALA A 196 -1.74 -2.39 6.35
C ALA A 196 -0.75 -1.24 6.10
N LEU A 197 0.38 -1.21 6.84
CA LEU A 197 1.43 -0.20 6.69
C LEU A 197 2.21 -0.31 5.38
N ALA A 198 2.06 -1.40 4.61
CA ALA A 198 2.65 -1.44 3.27
C ALA A 198 1.95 -0.46 2.28
N ASN A 199 0.83 0.16 2.69
CA ASN A 199 0.21 1.27 1.98
C ASN A 199 0.88 2.62 2.24
N LEU A 200 1.90 2.71 3.11
CA LEU A 200 2.73 3.92 3.24
C LEU A 200 3.37 4.32 1.90
N LEU A 201 3.54 3.37 0.98
CA LEU A 201 3.93 3.62 -0.42
C LEU A 201 3.02 4.67 -1.11
N TRP A 202 1.76 4.81 -0.68
CA TRP A 202 0.80 5.74 -1.27
C TRP A 202 0.71 7.07 -0.53
N ALA A 203 1.32 7.17 0.65
CA ALA A 203 1.28 8.36 1.46
C ALA A 203 1.92 9.55 0.71
N ARG A 204 1.52 10.75 1.09
CA ARG A 204 2.21 11.96 0.64
C ARG A 204 3.55 12.07 1.35
N SER A 205 4.57 12.60 0.65
CA SER A 205 5.85 12.91 1.30
C SER A 205 5.61 13.90 2.45
N GLY A 206 6.33 13.71 3.55
CA GLY A 206 6.19 14.47 4.79
C GLY A 206 5.01 14.06 5.67
N ALA A 207 4.23 13.03 5.30
CA ALA A 207 3.23 12.49 6.23
C ALA A 207 3.89 11.88 7.47
N ASN A 208 3.21 11.96 8.61
CA ASN A 208 3.66 11.40 9.87
C ASN A 208 3.07 10.00 10.06
N VAL A 209 3.91 9.03 10.40
CA VAL A 209 3.51 7.65 10.67
C VAL A 209 3.74 7.36 12.14
N VAL A 210 2.66 7.02 12.83
CA VAL A 210 2.70 6.52 14.21
C VAL A 210 2.45 5.02 14.17
N GLU A 211 3.53 4.26 14.26
CA GLU A 211 3.47 2.81 14.27
C GLU A 211 3.32 2.26 15.70
N ILE A 212 2.26 1.50 15.93
CA ILE A 212 2.05 0.78 17.20
C ILE A 212 2.78 -0.57 17.12
N LEU A 213 3.86 -0.72 17.88
CA LEU A 213 4.68 -1.94 17.96
C LEU A 213 4.43 -2.68 19.28
N SER A 214 4.15 -3.98 19.20
CA SER A 214 4.06 -4.81 20.41
C SER A 214 5.45 -5.17 20.98
N SER A 215 5.54 -5.54 22.26
CA SER A 215 6.80 -6.02 22.88
C SER A 215 7.47 -7.17 22.13
N ARG A 216 6.71 -7.96 21.36
CA ARG A 216 7.27 -9.01 20.50
C ARG A 216 8.15 -8.43 19.38
N HIS A 217 7.81 -7.23 18.91
CA HIS A 217 8.50 -6.53 17.84
C HIS A 217 9.59 -5.58 18.39
N ILE A 218 9.44 -5.10 19.63
CA ILE A 218 10.46 -4.27 20.29
C ILE A 218 11.50 -5.17 20.97
N GLY A 219 12.76 -5.10 20.53
CA GLY A 219 13.88 -5.77 21.21
C GLY A 219 14.35 -7.10 20.62
N HIS A 220 13.68 -7.61 19.59
CA HIS A 220 14.26 -8.70 18.80
C HIS A 220 15.33 -8.09 17.87
N LYS A 221 16.60 -8.52 17.99
CA LYS A 221 17.73 -8.10 17.12
C LYS A 221 17.51 -8.32 15.61
N PHE A 222 16.38 -8.92 15.24
CA PHE A 222 15.99 -9.32 13.89
C PHE A 222 14.60 -8.84 13.49
N VAL A 223 13.93 -7.96 14.26
CA VAL A 223 12.70 -7.34 13.74
C VAL A 223 13.12 -6.38 12.64
N PRO A 224 12.79 -6.69 11.38
CA PRO A 224 13.23 -5.86 10.28
C PRO A 224 12.54 -4.52 10.40
N PHE A 225 13.30 -3.45 10.18
CA PHE A 225 12.88 -2.06 10.15
C PHE A 225 11.96 -1.76 8.94
N PHE A 226 11.03 -2.67 8.62
CA PHE A 226 10.20 -2.67 7.42
C PHE A 226 9.56 -1.31 7.18
N PHE A 227 8.86 -0.78 8.18
CA PHE A 227 8.06 0.42 7.98
C PHE A 227 8.83 1.70 8.26
N SER A 228 9.88 1.66 9.08
CA SER A 228 10.81 2.81 9.19
C SER A 228 11.63 2.98 7.90
N ASP A 229 12.11 1.89 7.29
CA ASP A 229 12.86 1.95 6.03
C ASP A 229 11.93 2.28 4.85
N LEU A 230 10.68 1.77 4.84
CA LEU A 230 9.68 2.21 3.88
C LEU A 230 9.36 3.69 4.05
N SER A 231 9.17 4.17 5.28
CA SER A 231 8.97 5.59 5.56
C SER A 231 10.14 6.42 5.07
N ALA A 232 11.38 6.00 5.33
CA ALA A 232 12.59 6.68 4.84
C ALA A 232 12.63 6.73 3.31
N ALA A 233 12.40 5.60 2.63
CA ALA A 233 12.35 5.52 1.17
C ALA A 233 11.25 6.40 0.56
N MET A 234 10.15 6.61 1.27
CA MET A 234 9.01 7.43 0.84
C MET A 234 9.06 8.88 1.34
N GLY A 235 10.10 9.26 2.07
CA GLY A 235 10.25 10.60 2.65
C GLY A 235 9.15 10.93 3.66
N LEU A 236 8.84 10.00 4.58
CA LEU A 236 7.85 10.13 5.65
C LEU A 236 8.55 10.26 7.01
N HIS A 237 7.87 10.88 7.98
CA HIS A 237 8.28 10.85 9.38
C HIS A 237 7.76 9.58 10.04
N HIS A 238 8.56 8.93 10.87
CA HIS A 238 8.21 7.66 11.50
C HIS A 238 8.50 7.71 13.00
N ASP A 239 7.43 7.57 13.77
CA ASP A 239 7.44 7.45 15.21
C ASP A 239 6.85 6.10 15.62
N VAL A 240 7.31 5.60 16.76
CA VAL A 240 6.86 4.33 17.33
C VAL A 240 6.21 4.57 18.67
N ILE A 241 5.08 3.93 18.90
CA ILE A 241 4.48 3.79 20.22
C ILE A 241 4.43 2.32 20.64
N HIS A 242 4.77 2.07 21.90
CA HIS A 242 4.82 0.72 22.45
C HIS A 242 3.43 0.22 22.84
N GLN A 243 3.19 -1.04 22.54
CA GLN A 243 2.06 -1.83 22.99
C GLN A 243 2.57 -3.05 23.77
N PRO A 244 2.06 -3.37 24.97
CA PRO A 244 2.61 -4.45 25.79
C PRO A 244 2.53 -5.84 25.15
N SER A 245 1.47 -6.11 24.37
CA SER A 245 1.25 -7.39 23.69
C SER A 245 0.58 -7.19 22.33
N ASP A 246 0.52 -8.24 21.52
CA ASP A 246 -0.13 -8.23 20.19
C ASP A 246 -1.63 -7.84 20.25
N HIS A 247 -2.29 -7.96 21.42
CA HIS A 247 -3.70 -7.62 21.63
C HIS A 247 -3.93 -6.63 22.77
N GLY A 248 -2.87 -6.06 23.36
CA GLY A 248 -2.98 -5.25 24.58
C GLY A 248 -3.41 -3.80 24.32
N PRO A 249 -3.58 -3.00 25.38
CA PRO A 249 -3.85 -1.57 25.25
C PRO A 249 -2.56 -0.80 24.93
N VAL A 250 -2.70 0.34 24.26
CA VAL A 250 -1.63 1.34 24.12
C VAL A 250 -1.72 2.32 25.29
N CYS A 251 -0.57 2.76 25.81
CA CYS A 251 -0.52 3.78 26.84
C CYS A 251 -1.07 5.11 26.31
N VAL A 252 -2.24 5.52 26.82
CA VAL A 252 -2.95 6.74 26.39
C VAL A 252 -2.12 8.00 26.63
N LYS A 253 -1.31 8.03 27.70
CA LYS A 253 -0.43 9.16 28.01
C LYS A 253 0.67 9.33 26.96
N ASP A 254 1.30 8.23 26.56
CA ASP A 254 2.35 8.24 25.53
C ASP A 254 1.77 8.64 24.18
N PHE A 255 0.56 8.14 23.86
CA PHE A 255 -0.15 8.54 22.65
C PHE A 255 -0.53 10.02 22.67
N ALA A 256 -0.98 10.54 23.82
CA ALA A 256 -1.31 11.96 23.98
C ALA A 256 -0.09 12.86 23.73
N VAL A 257 1.07 12.52 24.32
CA VAL A 257 2.32 13.28 24.12
C VAL A 257 2.67 13.36 22.63
N LEU A 258 2.55 12.24 21.91
CA LEU A 258 2.86 12.20 20.48
C LEU A 258 1.84 13.01 19.66
N MET A 259 0.54 12.87 19.93
CA MET A 259 -0.51 13.64 19.24
C MET A 259 -0.38 15.15 19.52
N ASP A 260 -0.01 15.53 20.75
CA ASP A 260 0.18 16.94 21.14
C ASP A 260 1.41 17.54 20.43
N ALA A 261 2.49 16.77 20.28
CA ALA A 261 3.66 17.19 19.50
C ALA A 261 3.32 17.38 18.01
N LEU A 262 2.57 16.46 17.41
CA LEU A 262 2.11 16.57 16.03
C LEU A 262 1.18 17.77 15.82
N ALA A 263 0.27 18.04 16.76
CA ALA A 263 -0.64 19.19 16.69
C ALA A 263 0.09 20.54 16.76
N GLN A 264 1.27 20.58 17.38
CA GLN A 264 2.12 21.77 17.48
C GLN A 264 3.09 21.93 16.29
N SER A 265 3.26 20.89 15.48
CA SER A 265 4.17 20.94 14.33
C SER A 265 3.59 21.82 13.22
N HIS A 266 4.31 22.89 12.88
CA HIS A 266 3.99 23.77 11.75
C HIS A 266 4.27 23.13 10.39
N ASP A 267 4.94 21.96 10.35
CA ASP A 267 5.31 21.27 9.11
C ASP A 267 4.17 20.44 8.51
N ILE A 268 3.00 20.39 9.15
CA ILE A 268 1.81 19.78 8.55
C ILE A 268 1.22 20.75 7.52
N CYS A 269 1.82 20.81 6.34
CA CYS A 269 1.32 21.61 5.22
C CYS A 269 -0.13 21.18 4.90
N PRO A 270 -1.15 22.05 5.10
CA PRO A 270 -2.50 21.75 4.70
C PRO A 270 -2.55 21.64 3.17
N GLY A 271 -3.26 20.63 2.68
CA GLY A 271 -3.24 20.16 1.29
C GLY A 271 -3.17 21.24 0.22
N HIS A 272 -1.99 21.44 -0.36
CA HIS A 272 -1.90 22.02 -1.70
C HIS A 272 -2.22 20.89 -2.69
N LEU A 273 -3.43 20.92 -3.24
CA LEU A 273 -3.77 20.13 -4.42
C LEU A 273 -2.75 20.48 -5.50
N ILE A 274 -1.81 19.57 -5.81
CA ILE A 274 -0.98 19.72 -7.00
C ILE A 274 -1.91 19.55 -8.20
N GLN A 275 -2.42 20.67 -8.70
CA GLN A 275 -3.04 20.73 -10.01
C GLN A 275 -1.94 20.48 -11.04
N HIS A 276 -1.85 19.26 -11.55
CA HIS A 276 -1.14 19.00 -12.80
C HIS A 276 -1.90 19.72 -13.92
N SER A 277 -1.55 20.97 -14.17
CA SER A 277 -1.95 21.71 -15.36
C SER A 277 -1.13 21.16 -16.52
N GLY A 278 -1.73 20.24 -17.28
CA GLY A 278 -1.22 19.83 -18.57
C GLY A 278 -1.34 20.99 -19.56
N THR A 279 -0.23 21.67 -19.82
CA THR A 279 -0.14 22.67 -20.88
C THR A 279 -0.20 21.94 -22.23
N VAL A 280 -1.34 21.99 -22.91
CA VAL A 280 -1.47 21.62 -24.31
C VAL A 280 -0.78 22.70 -25.14
N ALA A 281 0.40 22.38 -25.66
CA ALA A 281 1.07 23.20 -26.67
C ALA A 281 0.30 23.07 -27.99
N THR A 282 -0.44 24.11 -28.37
CA THR A 282 -0.94 24.30 -29.73
C THR A 282 0.22 24.72 -30.63
N GLY A 283 0.87 23.74 -31.25
CA GLY A 283 1.85 23.95 -32.32
C GLY A 283 1.16 24.52 -33.56
N GLY A 284 1.32 25.82 -33.77
CA GLY A 284 0.86 26.53 -34.96
C GLY A 284 1.55 26.06 -36.24
N GLY A 285 0.75 25.93 -37.30
CA GLY A 285 1.20 25.55 -38.63
C GLY A 285 2.13 26.58 -39.26
N PHE A 286 3.23 26.09 -39.82
CA PHE A 286 4.16 26.86 -40.64
C PHE A 286 3.75 26.70 -42.12
N ILE A 287 3.40 27.82 -42.76
CA ILE A 287 3.14 27.92 -44.20
C ILE A 287 4.48 28.16 -44.91
N PRO A 288 4.85 27.42 -45.97
CA PRO A 288 6.02 27.76 -46.77
C PRO A 288 5.64 28.81 -47.83
N GLN A 289 6.29 29.97 -47.80
CA GLN A 289 6.38 30.84 -48.98
C GLN A 289 7.74 30.63 -49.63
N ASN A 290 7.71 30.12 -50.87
CA ASN A 290 8.83 30.05 -51.78
C ASN A 290 8.63 31.10 -52.89
N ARG A 291 9.78 31.64 -53.34
CA ARG A 291 10.09 32.43 -54.56
C ARG A 291 10.30 33.93 -54.37
N PRO A 292 11.21 34.57 -55.14
CA PRO A 292 11.75 34.16 -56.46
C PRO A 292 12.81 33.06 -56.46
#